data_AF-A0AAU5K728-F1
#
_entry.id   AF-A0AAU5K728-F1
#
_cell.length_a   1.000
_cell.length_b   1.000
_cell.length_c   1.000
_cell.angle_alpha   90.00
_cell.angle_beta   90.00
_cell.angle_gamma   90.00
#
_symmetry.space_group_name_H-M   'P 1'
#
loop_
_entity.id
_entity.type
_entity.pdbx_description
1 polymer ?
#
loop_
_entity_poly.entity_id
_entity_poly.type
_entity_poly.pdbx_seq_one_letter_code
_entity_poly.pdbx_strand_id
1 'polypeptide(L)'
;MDDTWEIINSLAARLDSHSPLPAGEERWVLQALKLQEECGEVAEAVIGALAANPRKGQSHSWDDVRKEACDVAVSALVLLSRMGGDPRWFFEEHVQGLRRRDLEAG
;
A
#
# COMPACT_ATOMS: atom_id res chain seq x y z
N MET A 1 3.37 20.43 -8.97
CA MET A 1 3.73 19.00 -8.84
C MET A 1 3.19 18.65 -7.48
N ASP A 2 2.09 17.91 -7.45
CA ASP A 2 1.35 17.69 -6.21
C ASP A 2 2.21 16.86 -5.25
N ASP A 3 2.16 17.18 -3.96
CA ASP A 3 2.88 16.42 -2.94
C ASP A 3 2.24 15.04 -2.82
N THR A 4 3.04 13.97 -2.68
CA THR A 4 2.53 12.59 -2.60
C THR A 4 1.47 12.46 -1.51
N TRP A 5 1.66 13.13 -0.37
CA TRP A 5 0.70 13.10 0.73
C TRP A 5 -0.59 13.86 0.45
N GLU A 6 -0.56 14.93 -0.35
CA GLU A 6 -1.78 15.60 -0.83
C GLU A 6 -2.62 14.63 -1.68
N ILE A 7 -1.97 13.89 -2.59
CA ILE A 7 -2.63 12.88 -3.42
C ILE A 7 -3.22 11.75 -2.56
N ILE A 8 -2.43 11.20 -1.63
CA ILE A 8 -2.87 10.12 -0.73
C ILE A 8 -4.05 10.57 0.14
N ASN A 9 -3.97 11.77 0.74
CA ASN A 9 -5.05 12.31 1.56
C ASN A 9 -6.32 12.54 0.73
N SER A 10 -6.18 13.03 -0.51
CA SER A 10 -7.32 13.18 -1.42
C SER A 10 -7.93 11.81 -1.80
N LEU A 11 -7.12 10.78 -2.00
CA LEU A 11 -7.59 9.42 -2.27
C LEU A 11 -8.34 8.84 -1.07
N ALA A 12 -7.79 8.97 0.13
CA ALA A 12 -8.43 8.53 1.37
C ALA A 12 -9.79 9.22 1.58
N ALA A 13 -9.85 10.55 1.42
CA ALA A 13 -11.07 11.32 1.52
C ALA A 13 -12.13 10.89 0.49
N ARG A 14 -11.72 10.64 -0.77
CA ARG A 14 -12.62 10.14 -1.82
C ARG A 14 -13.14 8.74 -1.50
N LEU A 15 -12.31 7.83 -1.01
CA LEU A 15 -12.77 6.48 -0.65
C LEU A 15 -13.74 6.54 0.55
N ASP A 16 -13.48 7.43 1.50
CA ASP A 16 -14.34 7.66 2.66
C ASP A 16 -15.71 8.24 2.29
N SER A 17 -15.78 9.09 1.26
CA SER A 17 -17.06 9.65 0.78
C SER A 17 -17.98 8.61 0.15
N HIS A 18 -17.45 7.46 -0.27
CA HIS A 18 -18.22 6.35 -0.86
C HIS A 18 -18.46 5.20 0.14
N SER A 19 -17.90 5.28 1.35
CA SER A 19 -18.00 4.20 2.33
C SER A 19 -19.30 4.30 3.12
N PRO A 20 -20.11 3.22 3.19
CA PRO A 20 -21.32 3.18 4.02
C PRO A 20 -20.99 2.98 5.51
N LEU A 21 -19.75 2.64 5.86
CA LEU A 21 -19.32 2.41 7.23
C LEU A 21 -19.06 3.73 7.96
N PRO A 22 -19.25 3.79 9.29
CA PRO A 22 -18.82 4.95 10.08
C PRO A 22 -17.29 5.15 10.02
N ALA A 23 -16.83 6.37 10.30
CA ALA A 23 -15.40 6.63 10.46
C ALA A 23 -14.87 5.93 11.72
N GLY A 24 -13.63 5.44 11.67
CA GLY A 24 -12.97 4.76 12.79
C GLY A 24 -12.53 3.34 12.45
N GLU A 25 -12.53 2.48 13.47
CA GLU A 25 -11.91 1.15 13.45
C GLU A 25 -12.44 0.26 12.32
N GLU A 26 -13.74 0.29 12.02
CA GLU A 26 -14.31 -0.54 10.96
C GLU A 26 -13.75 -0.20 9.58
N ARG A 27 -13.51 1.09 9.29
CA ARG A 27 -12.85 1.51 8.03
C ARG A 27 -11.37 1.14 8.01
N TRP A 28 -10.68 1.22 9.15
CA TRP A 28 -9.28 0.83 9.25
C TRP A 28 -9.12 -0.67 9.00
N VAL A 29 -9.99 -1.49 9.59
CA VAL A 29 -10.02 -2.93 9.36
C VAL A 29 -10.25 -3.23 7.88
N LEU A 30 -11.24 -2.61 7.24
CA LEU A 30 -11.45 -2.81 5.80
C LEU A 30 -10.25 -2.38 4.96
N GLN A 31 -9.61 -1.26 5.28
CA GLN A 31 -8.42 -0.82 4.55
C GLN A 31 -7.23 -1.76 4.77
N ALA A 32 -7.08 -2.35 5.97
CA ALA A 32 -6.08 -3.38 6.23
C ALA A 32 -6.37 -4.68 5.45
N LEU A 33 -7.64 -5.05 5.29
CA LEU A 33 -8.03 -6.16 4.42
C LEU A 33 -7.75 -5.86 2.94
N LYS A 34 -7.98 -4.61 2.49
CA LYS A 34 -7.59 -4.16 1.15
C LYS A 34 -6.08 -4.28 0.94
N LEU A 35 -5.26 -3.88 1.91
CA LEU A 35 -3.80 -4.07 1.84
C LEU A 35 -3.42 -5.55 1.67
N GLN A 36 -4.12 -6.46 2.34
CA GLN A 36 -3.88 -7.91 2.18
C GLN A 36 -4.31 -8.41 0.79
N GLU A 37 -5.37 -7.86 0.21
CA GLU A 37 -5.79 -8.13 -1.17
C GLU A 37 -4.68 -7.75 -2.16
N GLU A 38 -4.12 -6.53 -2.08
CA GLU A 38 -3.04 -6.07 -2.95
C GLU A 38 -1.78 -6.96 -2.85
N CYS A 39 -1.44 -7.42 -1.64
CA CYS A 39 -0.34 -8.38 -1.47
C CYS A 39 -0.59 -9.71 -2.22
N GLY A 40 -1.85 -10.11 -2.35
CA GLY A 40 -2.26 -11.26 -3.16
C GLY A 40 -2.07 -11.01 -4.65
N GLU A 41 -2.37 -9.80 -5.13
CA GLU A 41 -2.18 -9.39 -6.53
C GLU A 41 -0.69 -9.37 -6.90
N VAL A 42 0.19 -8.86 -6.01
CA VAL A 42 1.64 -8.99 -6.16
C VAL A 42 2.07 -10.45 -6.31
N ALA A 43 1.53 -11.34 -5.47
CA ALA A 43 1.85 -12.76 -5.55
C ALA A 43 1.38 -13.39 -6.87
N GLU A 44 0.18 -13.06 -7.35
CA GLU A 44 -0.32 -13.50 -8.66
C GLU A 44 0.58 -13.00 -9.79
N ALA A 45 0.94 -11.71 -9.79
CA ALA A 45 1.81 -11.12 -10.79
C ALA A 45 3.19 -11.78 -10.82
N VAL A 46 3.79 -12.08 -9.66
CA VAL A 46 5.08 -12.79 -9.57
C VAL A 46 4.97 -14.21 -10.13
N ILE A 47 3.92 -14.96 -9.74
CA ILE A 47 3.68 -16.31 -10.27
C ILE A 47 3.52 -16.26 -11.79
N GLY A 48 2.82 -15.25 -12.30
CA GLY A 48 2.62 -15.01 -13.73
C GLY A 48 3.93 -14.65 -14.46
N ALA A 49 4.76 -13.78 -13.88
CA ALA A 49 6.03 -13.34 -14.45
C ALA A 49 7.05 -14.48 -14.55
N LEU A 50 7.06 -15.36 -13.55
CA LEU A 50 7.89 -16.56 -13.51
C LEU A 50 7.38 -17.70 -14.40
N ALA A 51 6.18 -17.55 -15.00
CA ALA A 51 5.47 -18.63 -15.68
C ALA A 51 5.33 -19.91 -14.81
N ALA A 52 5.26 -19.73 -13.48
CA ALA A 52 5.31 -20.82 -12.51
C ALA A 52 3.99 -21.61 -12.43
N ASN A 53 2.92 -21.13 -13.07
CA ASN A 53 1.65 -21.84 -13.19
C ASN A 53 1.57 -22.56 -14.56
N PRO A 54 1.70 -23.90 -14.61
CA PRO A 54 1.70 -24.66 -15.86
C PRO A 54 0.40 -24.53 -16.66
N ARG A 55 -0.72 -24.13 -16.03
CA ARG A 55 -2.02 -23.96 -16.68
C ARG A 55 -2.18 -22.61 -17.39
N LYS A 56 -1.38 -21.61 -17.04
CA LYS A 56 -1.51 -20.22 -17.54
C LYS A 56 -0.27 -19.71 -18.30
N GLY A 57 0.90 -20.36 -18.18
CA GLY A 57 2.13 -19.89 -18.85
C GLY A 57 2.60 -18.53 -18.31
N GLN A 58 3.35 -17.77 -19.13
CA GLN A 58 3.75 -16.40 -18.78
C GLN A 58 2.57 -15.44 -18.99
N SER A 59 1.89 -15.10 -17.91
CA SER A 59 0.69 -14.24 -17.94
C SER A 59 0.95 -12.80 -17.54
N HIS A 60 2.06 -12.52 -16.86
CA HIS A 60 2.44 -11.19 -16.38
C HIS A 60 3.89 -10.89 -16.73
N SER A 61 4.25 -9.62 -16.64
CA SER A 61 5.62 -9.14 -16.70
C SER A 61 6.10 -8.68 -15.32
N TRP A 62 7.42 -8.48 -15.17
CA TRP A 62 7.96 -7.82 -13.98
C TRP A 62 7.51 -6.36 -13.85
N ASP A 63 7.04 -5.74 -14.93
CA ASP A 63 6.47 -4.40 -14.89
C ASP A 63 5.10 -4.41 -14.20
N ASP A 64 4.33 -5.50 -14.33
CA ASP A 64 3.08 -5.68 -13.62
C ASP A 64 3.35 -5.88 -12.13
N VAL A 65 4.34 -6.68 -11.75
CA VAL A 65 4.79 -6.80 -10.34
C VAL A 65 5.15 -5.43 -9.74
N ARG A 66 5.80 -4.54 -10.51
CA ARG A 66 6.11 -3.18 -10.03
C ARG A 66 4.86 -2.36 -9.77
N LYS A 67 3.81 -2.49 -10.60
CA LYS A 67 2.53 -1.79 -10.41
C LYS A 67 1.84 -2.29 -9.15
N GLU A 68 1.72 -3.61 -9.00
CA GLU A 68 1.07 -4.20 -7.82
C GLU A 68 1.82 -3.82 -6.52
N ALA A 69 3.16 -3.74 -6.57
CA ALA A 69 3.94 -3.27 -5.42
C ALA A 69 3.65 -1.79 -5.08
N CYS A 70 3.39 -0.94 -6.08
CA CYS A 70 2.93 0.42 -5.86
C CYS A 70 1.52 0.44 -5.24
N ASP A 71 0.62 -0.43 -5.68
CA ASP A 71 -0.75 -0.51 -5.15
C ASP A 71 -0.76 -0.97 -3.67
N VAL A 72 0.11 -1.91 -3.30
CA VAL A 72 0.39 -2.24 -1.89
C VAL A 72 0.84 -1.00 -1.11
N ALA A 73 1.84 -0.27 -1.62
CA ALA A 73 2.37 0.91 -0.94
C ALA A 73 1.30 2.00 -0.78
N VAL A 74 0.55 2.30 -1.84
CA VAL A 74 -0.56 3.27 -1.81
C VAL A 74 -1.63 2.82 -0.81
N SER A 75 -2.02 1.55 -0.80
CA SER A 75 -3.00 1.02 0.15
C SER A 75 -2.56 1.13 1.60
N ALA A 76 -1.26 0.96 1.89
CA ALA A 76 -0.70 1.17 3.22
C ALA A 76 -0.67 2.66 3.61
N LEU A 77 -0.32 3.57 2.69
CA LEU A 77 -0.33 5.01 2.95
C LEU A 77 -1.75 5.56 3.15
N VAL A 78 -2.73 5.04 2.41
CA VAL A 78 -4.15 5.35 2.62
C VAL A 78 -4.63 4.87 3.99
N LEU A 79 -4.19 3.69 4.45
CA LEU A 79 -4.47 3.22 5.81
C LEU A 79 -3.94 4.21 6.86
N LEU A 80 -2.68 4.63 6.75
CA LEU A 80 -2.08 5.62 7.65
C LEU A 80 -2.86 6.93 7.64
N SER A 81 -3.23 7.44 6.46
CA SER A 81 -4.05 8.65 6.33
C SER A 81 -5.41 8.52 7.04
N ARG A 82 -6.08 7.37 6.90
CA ARG A 82 -7.38 7.08 7.54
C ARG A 82 -7.33 6.96 9.06
N MET A 83 -6.19 6.54 9.61
CA MET A 83 -6.00 6.46 11.07
C MET A 83 -5.85 7.84 11.74
N GLY A 84 -5.67 8.89 10.94
CA GLY A 84 -5.63 10.28 11.40
C GLY A 84 -4.27 10.73 11.92
N GLY A 85 -4.22 11.96 12.44
CA GLY A 85 -2.97 12.62 12.83
C GLY A 85 -2.22 13.21 11.63
N ASP A 86 -0.89 13.26 11.71
CA ASP A 86 -0.01 13.65 10.61
C ASP A 86 0.65 12.39 10.02
N PRO A 87 0.04 11.76 8.99
CA PRO A 87 0.51 10.49 8.46
C PRO A 87 1.87 10.64 7.76
N ARG A 88 2.19 11.83 7.24
CA ARG A 88 3.49 12.15 6.66
C ARG A 88 4.56 12.10 7.72
N TRP A 89 4.35 12.81 8.82
CA TRP A 89 5.28 12.81 9.94
C TRP A 89 5.52 11.39 10.49
N PHE A 90 4.45 10.61 10.72
CA PHE A 90 4.59 9.23 11.22
C PHE A 90 5.43 8.34 10.29
N PHE A 91 5.18 8.41 8.98
CA PHE A 91 5.94 7.62 8.01
C PHE A 91 7.40 8.06 7.95
N GLU A 92 7.66 9.37 7.84
CA GLU A 92 9.01 9.92 7.77
C GLU A 92 9.82 9.62 9.05
N GLU A 93 9.20 9.75 10.23
CA GLU A 93 9.84 9.39 11.52
C GLU A 93 10.23 7.90 11.53
N HIS A 94 9.34 7.01 11.09
CA HIS A 94 9.62 5.58 11.04
C HIS A 94 10.80 5.25 10.12
N VAL A 95 10.83 5.85 8.93
CA VAL A 95 11.93 5.68 7.96
C VAL A 95 13.26 6.20 8.52
N GLN A 96 13.27 7.36 9.18
CA GLN A 96 14.47 7.87 9.84
C GLN A 96 14.95 6.96 10.97
N GLY A 97 14.01 6.35 11.71
CA GLY A 97 14.32 5.34 12.73
C GLY A 97 15.00 4.09 12.13
N LEU A 98 14.54 3.61 10.97
CA LEU A 98 15.18 2.51 10.25
C LEU A 98 16.61 2.87 9.83
N ARG A 99 16.81 4.06 9.24
CA ARG A 99 18.13 4.54 8.83
C ARG A 99 19.11 4.59 9.99
N ARG A 100 18.68 5.07 11.16
CA ARG A 100 19.54 5.14 12.35
C ARG A 100 19.99 3.76 12.81
N ARG A 101 19.07 2.78 12.85
CA ARG A 101 19.40 1.39 13.24
C ARG A 101 20.37 0.72 12.28
N ASP A 102 20.21 0.95 10.98
CA ASP A 102 21.10 0.39 9.96
C ASP A 102 22.54 0.91 10.12
N LEU A 103 22.70 2.21 10.38
CA LEU A 103 24.00 2.85 10.64
C LEU A 103 24.66 2.41 11.96
N GLU A 104 23.89 1.97 12.95
CA GLU A 104 24.41 1.45 14.23
C GLU A 104 24.79 -0.04 14.16
N ALA A 105 24.28 -0.77 13.17
CA ALA A 105 24.51 -2.20 12.98
C ALA A 105 25.65 -2.54 12.01
N GLY A 106 26.12 -1.57 11.23
CA GLY A 106 27.27 -1.70 10.31
C GLY A 106 28.57 -1.20 10.92
#